data_AF-A0A9X5YQ24-F1
#
_entry.id   AF-A0A9X5YQ24-F1
#
_cell.length_a   1.000
_cell.length_b   1.000
_cell.length_c   1.000
_cell.angle_alpha   90.00
_cell.angle_beta   90.00
_cell.angle_gamma   90.00
#
_symmetry.space_group_name_H-M   'P 1'
#
loop_
_entity.id
_entity.type
_entity.pdbx_description
1 polymer ?
#
loop_
_entity_poly.entity_id
_entity_poly.type
_entity_poly.pdbx_seq_one_letter_code
_entity_poly.pdbx_strand_id
1 'polypeptide(L)'
;MILDPTSPGLSLHAAQGLVDGLRGVLAGATCPQWTGVGGDSYRARCGEVVAGAQAVLDQIQQALDLVPAFDAERTQGLARSLAESAESAVLHPELVMLGAW
;
A
#
# COMPACT_ATOMS: atom_id res chain seq x y z
N MET A 1 -16.74 8.80 19.08
CA MET A 1 -15.67 9.13 18.13
C MET A 1 -16.04 8.47 16.80
N ILE A 2 -16.45 9.25 15.80
CA ILE A 2 -16.78 8.74 14.47
C ILE A 2 -15.44 8.63 13.73
N LEU A 3 -14.99 7.41 13.48
CA LEU A 3 -13.83 7.14 12.64
C LEU A 3 -14.26 7.41 11.21
N ASP A 4 -13.56 8.32 10.53
CA ASP A 4 -13.77 8.56 9.11
C ASP A 4 -13.30 7.32 8.32
N PRO A 5 -14.21 6.54 7.72
CA PRO A 5 -13.86 5.32 7.01
C PRO A 5 -13.01 5.58 5.75
N THR A 6 -12.87 6.84 5.33
CA THR A 6 -12.03 7.25 4.20
C THR A 6 -10.66 7.76 4.63
N SER A 7 -10.35 7.73 5.93
CA SER A 7 -9.02 8.08 6.43
C SER A 7 -7.95 7.21 5.75
N PRO A 8 -6.88 7.81 5.18
CA PRO A 8 -5.84 7.08 4.45
C PRO A 8 -5.21 5.95 5.28
N GLY A 9 -5.04 6.17 6.59
CA GLY A 9 -4.51 5.17 7.51
C GLY A 9 -5.45 3.97 7.71
N LEU A 10 -6.77 4.19 7.75
CA LEU A 10 -7.75 3.11 7.86
C LEU A 10 -7.84 2.30 6.55
N SER A 11 -7.72 2.96 5.41
CA SER A 11 -7.69 2.30 4.10
C SER A 11 -6.42 1.47 3.91
N LEU A 12 -5.25 1.97 4.32
CA LEU A 12 -4.00 1.22 4.27
C LEU A 12 -4.04 -0.02 5.18
N HIS A 13 -4.53 0.14 6.41
CA HIS A 13 -4.68 -0.97 7.35
C HIS A 13 -5.66 -2.04 6.82
N ALA A 14 -6.77 -1.62 6.22
CA ALA A 14 -7.72 -2.54 5.59
C ALA A 14 -7.09 -3.29 4.40
N ALA A 15 -6.27 -2.60 3.59
CA ALA A 15 -5.56 -3.23 2.47
C ALA A 15 -4.54 -4.28 2.95
N GLN A 16 -3.77 -3.99 4.00
CA GLN A 16 -2.85 -4.95 4.62
C GLN A 16 -3.62 -6.17 5.17
N GLY A 17 -4.73 -5.92 5.88
CA GLY A 17 -5.59 -6.99 6.39
C GLY A 17 -6.21 -7.86 5.29
N LEU A 18 -6.51 -7.29 4.11
CA LEU A 18 -6.97 -8.04 2.94
C LEU A 18 -5.88 -8.97 2.42
N VAL A 19 -4.63 -8.50 2.32
CA VAL A 19 -3.49 -9.32 1.90
C VAL A 19 -3.31 -10.49 2.86
N ASP A 20 -3.31 -10.24 4.17
CA ASP A 20 -3.18 -11.29 5.18
C ASP A 20 -4.35 -12.30 5.13
N GLY A 21 -5.58 -11.82 4.92
CA GLY A 21 -6.75 -12.67 4.72
C GLY A 21 -6.61 -13.58 3.49
N LEU A 22 -6.15 -13.04 2.36
CA LEU A 22 -5.91 -13.81 1.13
C LEU A 22 -4.81 -14.86 1.32
N ARG A 23 -3.72 -14.51 2.02
CA ARG A 23 -2.67 -15.48 2.38
C ARG A 23 -3.22 -16.63 3.22
N GLY A 24 -4.08 -16.33 4.19
CA GLY A 24 -4.77 -17.32 5.02
C GLY A 24 -5.66 -18.27 4.20
N VAL A 25 -6.43 -17.73 3.25
CA VAL A 25 -7.26 -18.53 2.34
C VAL A 25 -6.41 -19.47 1.48
N LEU A 26 -5.32 -18.96 0.90
CA LEU A 26 -4.40 -19.75 0.08
C LEU A 26 -3.73 -20.88 0.88
N ALA A 27 -3.37 -20.64 2.14
CA ALA A 27 -2.81 -21.66 3.02
C ALA A 27 -3.79 -22.82 3.31
N GLY A 28 -5.10 -22.54 3.27
CA GLY A 28 -6.15 -23.54 3.46
C GLY A 28 -6.55 -24.29 2.18
N ALA A 29 -6.05 -23.87 1.01
CA ALA A 29 -6.45 -24.45 -0.28
C ALA A 29 -5.86 -25.87 -0.45
N THR A 30 -6.66 -26.88 -0.11
CA THR A 30 -6.28 -28.30 -0.24
C THR A 30 -7.43 -29.14 -0.78
N CYS A 31 -7.12 -30.28 -1.40
CA CYS A 31 -8.11 -31.28 -1.84
C CYS A 31 -7.69 -32.67 -1.37
N PRO A 32 -7.84 -32.97 -0.06
CA PRO A 32 -7.39 -34.23 0.52
C PRO A 32 -8.11 -35.47 -0.04
N GLN A 33 -9.32 -35.30 -0.56
CA GLN A 33 -10.13 -36.37 -1.14
C GLN A 33 -9.61 -36.88 -2.51
N TRP A 34 -8.70 -36.18 -3.17
CA TRP A 34 -8.12 -36.61 -4.45
C TRP A 34 -6.84 -37.42 -4.21
N THR A 35 -6.89 -38.71 -4.53
CA THR A 35 -5.80 -39.67 -4.32
C THR A 35 -5.27 -40.24 -5.65
N GLY A 36 -4.11 -40.91 -5.61
CA GLY A 36 -3.45 -41.47 -6.79
C GLY A 36 -2.77 -40.41 -7.68
N VAL A 37 -2.25 -40.84 -8.84
CA VAL A 37 -1.45 -40.02 -9.76
C VAL A 37 -2.16 -38.73 -10.21
N GLY A 38 -3.49 -38.79 -10.40
CA GLY A 38 -4.29 -37.61 -10.72
C GLY A 38 -4.35 -36.60 -9.56
N GLY A 39 -4.47 -37.08 -8.32
CA GLY A 39 -4.42 -36.25 -7.12
C GLY A 39 -3.04 -35.62 -6.89
N ASP A 40 -1.96 -36.35 -7.17
CA ASP A 40 -0.59 -35.83 -7.09
C ASP A 40 -0.34 -34.73 -8.14
N SER A 41 -0.79 -34.97 -9.38
CA SER A 41 -0.70 -33.99 -10.48
C SER A 41 -1.48 -32.72 -10.16
N TYR A 42 -2.69 -32.87 -9.60
CA TYR A 42 -3.49 -31.74 -9.13
C TYR A 42 -2.80 -30.96 -8.01
N ARG A 43 -2.27 -31.65 -6.98
CA ARG A 43 -1.55 -31.00 -5.87
C ARG A 43 -0.31 -30.26 -6.34
N ALA A 44 0.46 -30.82 -7.27
CA ALA A 44 1.62 -30.15 -7.85
C ALA A 44 1.20 -28.84 -8.55
N ARG A 45 0.18 -28.91 -9.43
CA ARG A 45 -0.33 -27.72 -10.12
C ARG A 45 -0.95 -26.70 -9.17
N CYS A 46 -1.68 -27.15 -8.17
CA CYS A 46 -2.24 -26.29 -7.12
C CYS A 46 -1.11 -25.58 -6.36
N GLY A 47 -0.04 -26.30 -6.01
CA GLY A 47 1.15 -25.74 -5.38
C GLY A 47 1.83 -24.64 -6.22
N GLU A 48 1.98 -24.86 -7.53
CA GLU A 48 2.50 -23.84 -8.44
C GLU A 48 1.63 -22.57 -8.46
N VAL A 49 0.31 -22.75 -8.54
CA VAL A 49 -0.65 -21.63 -8.56
C VAL A 49 -0.64 -20.88 -7.23
N VAL A 50 -0.64 -21.59 -6.11
CA VAL A 50 -0.57 -21.00 -4.77
C VAL A 50 0.73 -20.24 -4.59
N ALA A 51 1.87 -20.81 -5.00
CA ALA A 51 3.17 -20.13 -4.93
C ALA A 51 3.19 -18.84 -5.78
N GLY A 52 2.63 -18.89 -6.99
CA GLY A 52 2.50 -17.70 -7.84
C GLY A 52 1.61 -16.63 -7.22
N ALA A 53 0.48 -17.02 -6.63
CA ALA A 53 -0.41 -16.09 -5.93
C ALA A 53 0.24 -15.48 -4.69
N GLN A 54 0.98 -16.27 -3.90
CA GLN A 54 1.74 -15.78 -2.75
C GLN A 54 2.79 -14.74 -3.18
N ALA A 55 3.53 -15.00 -4.27
CA ALA A 55 4.52 -14.06 -4.78
C ALA A 55 3.91 -12.70 -5.19
N VAL A 56 2.69 -12.70 -5.76
CA VAL A 56 1.97 -11.47 -6.08
C VAL A 56 1.54 -10.74 -4.80
N LEU A 57 1.02 -11.46 -3.80
CA LEU A 57 0.65 -10.88 -2.51
C LEU A 57 1.85 -10.27 -1.79
N ASP A 58 3.04 -10.88 -1.91
CA ASP A 58 4.28 -10.34 -1.35
C ASP A 58 4.69 -9.03 -2.02
N GLN A 59 4.58 -8.93 -3.35
CA GLN A 59 4.83 -7.68 -4.07
C GLN A 59 3.83 -6.57 -3.68
N ILE A 60 2.55 -6.93 -3.52
CA ILE A 60 1.53 -5.98 -3.05
C ILE A 60 1.86 -5.51 -1.64
N GLN A 61 2.22 -6.42 -0.73
CA GLN A 61 2.61 -6.06 0.64
C GLN A 61 3.79 -5.10 0.65
N GLN A 62 4.84 -5.39 -0.13
CA GLN A 62 6.00 -4.50 -0.26
C GLN A 62 5.59 -3.10 -0.75
N ALA A 63 4.69 -3.01 -1.72
CA ALA A 63 4.18 -1.72 -2.19
C ALA A 63 3.41 -0.97 -1.10
N LEU A 64 2.57 -1.67 -0.33
CA LEU A 64 1.83 -1.08 0.79
C LEU A 64 2.77 -0.58 1.91
N ASP A 65 3.84 -1.30 2.20
CA ASP A 65 4.82 -0.94 3.23
C ASP A 65 5.60 0.34 2.89
N LEU A 66 5.68 0.71 1.60
CA LEU A 66 6.33 1.94 1.15
C LEU A 66 5.43 3.19 1.25
N VAL A 67 4.10 3.02 1.36
CA VAL A 67 3.15 4.13 1.37
C VAL A 67 3.44 5.16 2.48
N PRO A 68 3.71 4.78 3.74
CA PRO A 68 4.00 5.74 4.79
C PRO A 68 5.25 6.58 4.53
N ALA A 69 6.28 5.99 3.91
CA ALA A 69 7.50 6.69 3.55
C ALA A 69 7.24 7.72 2.44
N PHE A 70 6.49 7.33 1.41
CA PHE A 70 6.09 8.23 0.33
C PHE A 70 5.25 9.41 0.83
N ASP A 71 4.31 9.15 1.75
CA ASP A 71 3.49 10.19 2.38
C ASP A 71 4.34 11.15 3.23
N ALA A 72 5.34 10.64 3.95
CA ALA A 72 6.27 11.45 4.73
C ALA A 72 7.12 12.35 3.82
N GLU A 73 7.68 11.80 2.74
CA GLU A 73 8.45 12.55 1.75
C GLU A 73 7.60 13.66 1.10
N ARG A 74 6.36 13.35 0.72
CA ARG A 74 5.43 14.33 0.14
C ARG A 74 5.10 15.45 1.13
N THR A 75 4.84 15.10 2.39
CA THR A 75 4.51 16.07 3.44
C THR A 75 5.71 16.97 3.75
N GLN A 76 6.92 16.40 3.80
CA GLN A 76 8.15 17.15 3.98
C GLN A 76 8.44 18.08 2.80
N GLY A 77 8.24 17.61 1.57
CA GLY A 77 8.38 18.43 0.37
C GLY A 77 7.43 19.63 0.37
N LEU A 78 6.16 19.39 0.71
CA LEU A 78 5.16 20.46 0.85
C LEU A 78 5.55 21.47 1.93
N ALA A 79 5.97 21.00 3.10
CA ALA A 79 6.41 21.88 4.18
C ALA A 79 7.61 22.75 3.77
N ARG A 80 8.55 22.18 3.00
CA ARG A 80 9.70 22.92 2.46
C ARG A 80 9.25 23.99 1.46
N SER A 81 8.41 23.66 0.49
CA SER A 81 7.91 24.64 -0.49
C SER A 81 7.11 25.77 0.17
N LEU A 82 6.34 25.46 1.23
CA LEU A 82 5.65 26.48 2.01
C LEU A 82 6.62 27.39 2.78
N ALA A 83 7.68 26.83 3.36
CA ALA A 83 8.71 27.61 4.05
C ALA A 83 9.48 28.53 3.09
N GLU A 84 9.89 28.02 1.92
CA GLU A 84 10.55 28.81 0.87
C GLU A 84 9.65 29.94 0.36
N SER A 85 8.35 29.66 0.19
CA SER A 85 7.36 30.67 -0.21
C SER A 85 7.17 31.75 0.87
N ALA A 86 7.14 31.36 2.14
CA ALA A 86 7.01 32.28 3.27
C ALA A 86 8.28 33.15 3.42
N GLU A 87 9.47 32.58 3.24
CA GLU A 87 10.74 33.31 3.28
C GLU A 87 10.83 34.34 2.14
N SER A 88 10.43 33.96 0.92
CA SER A 88 10.33 34.89 -0.22
C SER A 88 9.36 36.05 0.06
N ALA A 89 8.21 35.76 0.67
CA ALA A 89 7.23 36.78 1.05
C ALA A 89 7.75 37.77 2.12
N VAL A 90 8.64 37.31 3.01
CA VAL A 90 9.30 38.15 4.03
C VAL A 90 10.43 39.00 3.43
N LEU A 91 11.19 38.47 2.46
CA LEU A 91 12.30 39.16 1.81
C LEU A 91 11.84 40.19 0.76
N HIS A 92 10.67 39.98 0.14
CA HIS A 92 10.11 40.87 -0.89
C HIS A 92 8.62 41.22 -0.66
N PRO A 93 8.29 41.93 0.43
CA PRO A 93 6.90 42.27 0.77
C PRO A 93 6.22 43.12 -0.30
N GLU A 94 7.00 43.93 -1.04
CA GLU A 94 6.53 44.79 -2.13
C GLU A 94 5.95 43.99 -3.32
N LEU A 95 6.51 42.81 -3.62
CA LEU A 95 6.07 41.96 -4.73
C LEU A 95 4.78 41.20 -4.41
N VAL A 96 4.63 40.79 -3.13
CA VAL A 96 3.40 40.17 -2.62
C VAL A 96 2.23 41.15 -2.63
N MET A 97 2.47 42.42 -2.29
CA MET A 97 1.47 43.49 -2.32
C MET A 97 0.99 43.85 -3.75
N LEU A 98 1.78 43.52 -4.78
CA LEU A 98 1.45 43.75 -6.20
C LEU A 98 0.81 42.55 -6.90
N GLY A 99 0.59 41.43 -6.19
CA GLY A 99 -0.11 40.26 -6.72
C GLY A 99 0.67 39.47 -7.78
N ALA A 100 1.98 39.68 -7.90
CA ALA A 100 2.84 38.90 -8.78
C ALA A 100 3.34 37.66 -8.03
N TRP A 101 2.78 36.50 -8.37
CA TRP A 101 3.27 35.17 -7.98
C TRP A 101 4.03 34.54 -9.13
#